data_AF-A0A2W4ZZY0-F1
#
_entry.id   AF-A0A2W4ZZY0-F1
#
_cell.length_a   1.000
_cell.length_b   1.000
_cell.length_c   1.000
_cell.angle_alpha   90.00
_cell.angle_beta   90.00
_cell.angle_gamma   90.00
#
_symmetry.space_group_name_H-M   'P 1'
#
loop_
_entity.id
_entity.type
_entity.pdbx_description
1 polymer ?
#
loop_
_entity_poly.entity_id
_entity_poly.type
_entity_poly.pdbx_seq_one_letter_code
_entity_poly.pdbx_strand_id
1 'polypeptide(L)'
;KNARHVLAIDEQATALARVTSRRLTALVGRAGTGKTSVMGALLLNETLARDGILLLAPTGKARVRLGKAANAEAMTVAQFLNELGRYDRVRQRPRFHGKEKYRKEKTVVIDECSMLTMDDLAAVLDALDLAHVQRLILVGDPNQLPPIGVGRPFADLTSYLQTTEAKSDTDLPLGEGLGLSLEGDVHHYLRNVMRAAPGQAVRIFNGKDGEYVARLEKIEKRHIEVTIENRIREQRNPPHRLHLLFAPIKKERMDWIIEKAVELGATDLHPVLTQNTDMRKINDERILAQIIEATEQCERMDLPQLHKIESLHDKLESWPENVPMLAAVERMGIDPVPRGVDYECALLVGPSGGFTLEEKEDIVSHAFTRPVSLGKNILRSETAVAAALSIINL
;
A
#
# COMPACT_ATOMS: atom_id res chain seq x y z
N LYS A 1 -17.70 -16.33 -28.58
CA LYS A 1 -16.28 -16.49 -28.15
C LYS A 1 -16.28 -17.17 -26.78
N ASN A 2 -15.43 -18.18 -26.57
CA ASN A 2 -15.43 -19.05 -25.39
C ASN A 2 -15.11 -18.25 -24.11
N ALA A 3 -15.99 -18.24 -23.10
CA ALA A 3 -15.84 -17.42 -21.88
C ALA A 3 -14.52 -17.67 -21.13
N ARG A 4 -14.01 -18.90 -21.16
CA ARG A 4 -12.70 -19.27 -20.60
C ARG A 4 -11.52 -18.57 -21.27
N HIS A 5 -11.63 -18.26 -22.56
CA HIS A 5 -10.58 -17.59 -23.31
C HIS A 5 -10.52 -16.09 -23.03
N VAL A 6 -11.66 -15.47 -22.68
CA VAL A 6 -11.72 -14.05 -22.30
C VAL A 6 -11.10 -13.86 -20.91
N LEU A 7 -11.44 -14.73 -19.95
CA LEU A 7 -10.86 -14.73 -18.60
C LEU A 7 -9.35 -14.93 -18.62
N ALA A 8 -8.85 -15.87 -19.43
CA ALA A 8 -7.41 -16.12 -19.55
C ALA A 8 -6.62 -14.92 -20.12
N ILE A 9 -7.23 -14.14 -21.02
CA ILE A 9 -6.61 -12.92 -21.56
C ILE A 9 -6.56 -11.82 -20.49
N ASP A 10 -7.63 -11.68 -19.70
CA ASP A 10 -7.73 -10.66 -18.65
C ASP A 10 -6.75 -10.93 -17.50
N GLU A 11 -6.60 -12.20 -17.11
CA GLU A 11 -5.57 -12.64 -16.16
C GLU A 11 -4.16 -12.36 -16.67
N GLN A 12 -3.90 -12.60 -17.96
CA GLN A 12 -2.60 -12.32 -18.58
C GLN A 12 -2.30 -10.81 -18.65
N ALA A 13 -3.31 -9.98 -18.96
CA ALA A 13 -3.17 -8.53 -18.97
C ALA A 13 -2.87 -7.98 -17.57
N THR A 14 -3.56 -8.49 -16.55
CA THR A 14 -3.32 -8.14 -15.14
C THR A 14 -1.93 -8.57 -14.68
N ALA A 15 -1.50 -9.79 -15.03
CA ALA A 15 -0.16 -10.28 -14.73
C ALA A 15 0.91 -9.41 -15.40
N LEU A 16 0.71 -9.04 -16.67
CA LEU A 16 1.64 -8.19 -17.41
C LEU A 16 1.76 -6.80 -16.77
N ALA A 17 0.64 -6.17 -16.43
CA ALA A 17 0.61 -4.85 -15.78
C ALA A 17 1.35 -4.85 -14.44
N ARG A 18 1.16 -5.88 -13.60
CA ARG A 18 1.88 -6.04 -12.33
C ARG A 18 3.37 -6.24 -12.54
N VAL A 19 3.74 -7.13 -13.47
CA VAL A 19 5.16 -7.38 -13.76
C VAL A 19 5.84 -6.11 -14.27
N THR A 20 5.18 -5.29 -15.08
CA THR A 20 5.75 -4.04 -15.60
C THR A 20 5.79 -2.89 -14.61
N SER A 21 5.03 -2.92 -13.51
CA SER A 21 4.94 -1.80 -12.56
C SER A 21 5.71 -2.01 -11.25
N ARG A 22 6.15 -3.25 -10.95
CA ARG A 22 6.75 -3.61 -9.67
C ARG A 22 8.25 -3.88 -9.80
N ARG A 23 9.02 -3.58 -8.73
CA ARG A 23 10.48 -3.83 -8.66
C ARG A 23 10.84 -5.30 -8.45
N LEU A 24 10.01 -6.04 -7.71
CA LEU A 24 10.11 -7.48 -7.53
C LEU A 24 8.77 -8.11 -7.88
N THR A 25 8.78 -9.16 -8.70
CA THR A 25 7.56 -9.93 -9.00
C THR A 25 7.86 -11.41 -9.07
N ALA A 26 6.96 -12.23 -8.52
CA ALA A 26 6.97 -13.67 -8.70
C ALA A 26 5.81 -14.08 -9.62
N LEU A 27 6.14 -14.55 -10.84
CA LEU A 27 5.16 -15.10 -11.77
C LEU A 27 5.03 -16.61 -11.56
N VAL A 28 3.97 -17.01 -10.87
CA VAL A 28 3.72 -18.38 -10.43
C VAL A 28 2.72 -19.09 -11.33
N GLY A 29 2.95 -20.37 -11.62
CA GLY A 29 1.94 -21.23 -12.24
C GLY A 29 2.46 -22.62 -12.57
N ARG A 30 1.57 -23.59 -12.78
CA ARG A 30 1.92 -24.96 -13.19
C ARG A 30 2.50 -25.03 -14.61
N ALA A 31 3.01 -26.18 -15.01
CA ALA A 31 3.36 -26.43 -16.41
C ALA A 31 2.13 -26.19 -17.32
N GLY A 32 2.31 -25.47 -18.42
CA GLY A 32 1.22 -25.17 -19.37
C GLY A 32 0.29 -24.00 -18.99
N THR A 33 0.52 -23.28 -17.89
CA THR A 33 -0.36 -22.16 -17.45
C THR A 33 -0.07 -20.81 -18.13
N GLY A 34 0.65 -20.78 -19.25
CA GLY A 34 0.89 -19.54 -20.01
C GLY A 34 1.98 -18.60 -19.48
N LYS A 35 2.82 -19.02 -18.51
CA LYS A 35 3.97 -18.20 -18.03
C LYS A 35 4.86 -17.72 -19.18
N THR A 36 5.20 -18.62 -20.10
CA THR A 36 6.00 -18.32 -21.29
C THR A 36 5.32 -17.32 -22.22
N SER A 37 3.97 -17.33 -22.28
CA SER A 37 3.21 -16.35 -23.07
C SER A 37 3.28 -14.95 -22.46
N VAL A 38 3.17 -14.84 -21.13
CA VAL A 38 3.35 -13.57 -20.39
C VAL A 38 4.79 -13.06 -20.57
N MET A 39 5.78 -13.95 -20.51
CA MET A 39 7.18 -13.60 -20.79
C MET A 39 7.41 -13.11 -22.22
N GLY A 40 6.79 -13.76 -23.21
CA GLY A 40 6.82 -13.29 -24.60
C GLY A 40 6.24 -11.88 -24.74
N ALA A 41 5.11 -11.60 -24.07
CA ALA A 41 4.50 -10.27 -24.05
C ALA A 41 5.37 -9.21 -23.36
N LEU A 42 6.09 -9.58 -22.29
CA LEU A 42 7.05 -8.69 -21.61
C LEU A 42 8.17 -8.21 -22.54
N LEU A 43 8.65 -9.11 -23.41
CA LEU A 43 9.74 -8.80 -24.34
C LEU A 43 9.29 -7.92 -25.51
N LEU A 44 7.99 -7.87 -25.79
CA LEU A 44 7.40 -6.96 -26.78
C LEU A 44 7.12 -5.56 -26.21
N ASN A 45 7.34 -5.34 -24.90
CA ASN A 45 7.13 -4.05 -24.28
C ASN A 45 8.28 -3.08 -24.65
N GLU A 46 7.94 -1.99 -25.35
CA GLU A 46 8.92 -1.00 -25.84
C GLU A 46 9.76 -0.35 -24.73
N THR A 47 9.18 -0.17 -23.53
CA THR A 47 9.89 0.44 -22.39
C THR A 47 10.94 -0.53 -21.85
N LEU A 48 10.57 -1.79 -21.64
CA LEU A 48 11.51 -2.82 -21.18
C LEU A 48 12.58 -3.13 -22.21
N ALA A 49 12.24 -3.11 -23.50
CA ALA A 49 13.20 -3.29 -24.58
C ALA A 49 14.27 -2.18 -24.61
N ARG A 50 13.90 -0.93 -24.30
CA ARG A 50 14.83 0.20 -24.22
C ARG A 50 15.83 0.07 -23.07
N ASP A 51 15.37 -0.38 -21.90
CA ASP A 51 16.19 -0.51 -20.69
C ASP A 51 16.96 -1.84 -20.58
N GLY A 52 16.71 -2.75 -21.52
CA GLY A 52 17.35 -4.06 -21.62
C GLY A 52 16.79 -5.08 -20.63
N ILE A 53 16.87 -6.37 -21.03
CA ILE A 53 16.40 -7.50 -20.24
C ILE A 53 17.49 -8.57 -20.18
N LEU A 54 17.98 -8.86 -18.97
CA LEU A 54 18.85 -10.00 -18.69
C LEU A 54 17.99 -11.25 -18.44
N LEU A 55 18.17 -12.29 -19.25
CA LEU A 55 17.44 -13.55 -19.15
C LEU A 55 18.31 -14.66 -18.57
N LEU A 56 17.93 -15.15 -17.39
CA LEU A 56 18.63 -16.19 -16.64
C LEU A 56 17.79 -17.45 -16.48
N ALA A 57 18.43 -18.60 -16.44
CA ALA A 57 17.82 -19.87 -16.04
C ALA A 57 18.83 -20.77 -15.31
N PRO A 58 18.40 -21.69 -14.44
CA PRO A 58 19.33 -22.56 -13.69
C PRO A 58 20.01 -23.60 -14.57
N THR A 59 19.32 -24.10 -15.62
CA THR A 59 19.82 -25.21 -16.44
C THR A 59 20.00 -24.83 -17.92
N GLY A 60 20.90 -25.53 -18.61
CA GLY A 60 21.12 -25.32 -20.04
C GLY A 60 19.87 -25.57 -20.90
N LYS A 61 19.03 -26.55 -20.52
CA LYS A 61 17.75 -26.82 -21.22
C LYS A 61 16.76 -25.66 -21.03
N ALA A 62 16.61 -25.18 -19.79
CA ALA A 62 15.74 -24.05 -19.49
C ALA A 62 16.21 -22.77 -20.21
N ARG A 63 17.52 -22.51 -20.22
CA ARG A 63 18.16 -21.41 -20.97
C ARG A 63 17.81 -21.44 -22.47
N VAL A 64 17.96 -22.60 -23.12
CA VAL A 64 17.65 -22.74 -24.56
C VAL A 64 16.16 -22.54 -24.82
N ARG A 65 15.29 -23.07 -23.97
CA ARG A 65 13.83 -22.87 -24.07
C ARG A 65 13.47 -21.39 -23.91
N LEU A 66 14.05 -20.74 -22.91
CA LEU A 66 13.87 -19.33 -22.60
C LEU A 66 14.31 -18.44 -23.77
N GLY A 67 15.53 -18.64 -24.29
CA GLY A 67 16.04 -17.85 -25.41
C GLY A 67 15.20 -18.01 -26.69
N LYS A 68 14.71 -19.23 -26.97
CA LYS A 68 13.80 -19.47 -28.12
C LYS A 68 12.45 -18.78 -27.94
N ALA A 69 11.85 -18.88 -26.76
CA ALA A 69 10.57 -18.23 -26.46
C ALA A 69 10.69 -16.70 -26.49
N ALA A 70 11.85 -16.20 -26.08
CA ALA A 70 12.13 -14.79 -25.97
C ALA A 70 12.63 -14.13 -27.26
N ASN A 71 13.08 -14.93 -28.22
CA ASN A 71 13.88 -14.48 -29.36
C ASN A 71 15.05 -13.56 -28.91
N ALA A 72 15.69 -13.90 -27.80
CA ALA A 72 16.73 -13.11 -27.15
C ALA A 72 17.82 -14.02 -26.57
N GLU A 73 18.99 -13.45 -26.31
CA GLU A 73 20.07 -14.19 -25.66
C GLU A 73 19.72 -14.47 -24.19
N ALA A 74 19.89 -15.72 -23.77
CA ALA A 74 19.67 -16.15 -22.40
C ALA A 74 20.90 -16.93 -21.90
N MET A 75 21.19 -16.77 -20.62
CA MET A 75 22.34 -17.37 -19.94
C MET A 75 21.88 -18.31 -18.82
N THR A 76 22.74 -19.25 -18.44
CA THR A 76 22.53 -19.92 -17.16
C THR A 76 22.97 -19.01 -16.01
N VAL A 77 22.39 -19.20 -14.81
CA VAL A 77 22.85 -18.52 -13.60
C VAL A 77 24.35 -18.73 -13.37
N ALA A 78 24.85 -19.94 -13.60
CA ALA A 78 26.28 -20.25 -13.53
C ALA A 78 27.12 -19.48 -14.56
N GLN A 79 26.64 -19.32 -15.80
CA GLN A 79 27.32 -18.53 -16.83
C GLN A 79 27.39 -17.04 -16.42
N PHE A 80 26.28 -16.48 -15.98
CA PHE A 80 26.19 -15.10 -15.50
C PHE A 80 27.15 -14.83 -14.34
N LEU A 81 27.09 -15.65 -13.29
CA LEU A 81 27.99 -15.52 -12.14
C LEU A 81 29.45 -15.71 -12.55
N ASN A 82 29.74 -16.61 -13.48
CA ASN A 82 31.09 -16.83 -13.96
C ASN A 82 31.66 -15.61 -14.69
N GLU A 83 30.87 -14.91 -15.52
CA GLU A 83 31.32 -13.67 -16.18
C GLU A 83 31.73 -12.58 -15.20
N LEU A 84 31.09 -12.56 -14.02
CA LEU A 84 31.40 -11.63 -12.94
C LEU A 84 32.52 -12.12 -12.01
N GLY A 85 33.15 -13.25 -12.31
CA GLY A 85 34.17 -13.89 -11.46
C GLY A 85 33.60 -14.45 -10.15
N ARG A 86 32.28 -14.65 -10.07
CA ARG A 86 31.51 -15.08 -8.90
C ARG A 86 31.07 -16.55 -8.97
N TYR A 87 31.79 -17.38 -9.73
CA TYR A 87 31.47 -18.81 -9.85
C TYR A 87 32.74 -19.67 -9.80
N ASP A 88 32.70 -20.74 -8.99
CA ASP A 88 33.75 -21.74 -8.93
C ASP A 88 33.44 -22.89 -9.90
N ARG A 89 34.13 -22.92 -11.04
CA ARG A 89 33.95 -23.96 -12.06
C ARG A 89 34.39 -25.35 -11.60
N VAL A 90 35.29 -25.45 -10.62
CA VAL A 90 35.78 -26.75 -10.13
C VAL A 90 34.76 -27.34 -9.16
N ARG A 91 34.27 -26.50 -8.23
CA ARG A 91 33.29 -26.92 -7.22
C ARG A 91 31.84 -26.85 -7.69
N GLN A 92 31.60 -26.27 -8.88
CA GLN A 92 30.28 -26.03 -9.46
C GLN A 92 29.35 -25.28 -8.50
N ARG A 93 29.88 -24.21 -7.86
CA ARG A 93 29.14 -23.42 -6.86
C ARG A 93 29.38 -21.92 -7.00
N PRO A 94 28.41 -21.08 -6.61
CA PRO A 94 28.60 -19.63 -6.53
C PRO A 94 29.69 -19.20 -5.55
N ARG A 95 30.23 -17.98 -5.78
CA ARG A 95 31.08 -17.24 -4.84
C ARG A 95 30.38 -15.94 -4.48
N PHE A 96 30.29 -15.64 -3.19
CA PHE A 96 29.64 -14.42 -2.68
C PHE A 96 30.55 -13.18 -2.71
N HIS A 97 31.77 -13.31 -3.22
CA HIS A 97 32.71 -12.20 -3.38
C HIS A 97 33.18 -12.16 -4.84
N GLY A 98 33.17 -10.98 -5.45
CA GLY A 98 33.51 -10.77 -6.86
C GLY A 98 33.96 -9.34 -7.17
N LYS A 99 34.43 -9.11 -8.40
CA LYS A 99 35.15 -7.89 -8.79
C LYS A 99 34.26 -6.63 -8.84
N GLU A 100 33.05 -6.72 -9.41
CA GLU A 100 32.10 -5.60 -9.51
C GLU A 100 30.64 -6.11 -9.51
N LYS A 101 29.68 -5.19 -9.30
CA LYS A 101 28.22 -5.46 -9.42
C LYS A 101 27.74 -5.25 -10.86
N TYR A 102 26.72 -5.99 -11.26
CA TYR A 102 26.11 -5.92 -12.58
C TYR A 102 25.27 -4.64 -12.76
N ARG A 103 25.54 -3.88 -13.83
CA ARG A 103 24.88 -2.59 -14.14
C ARG A 103 24.52 -2.42 -15.63
N LYS A 104 24.30 -3.50 -16.38
CA LYS A 104 23.93 -3.41 -17.81
C LYS A 104 22.41 -3.22 -17.96
N GLU A 105 21.65 -4.30 -18.03
CA GLU A 105 20.20 -4.27 -18.16
C GLU A 105 19.52 -3.90 -16.84
N LYS A 106 18.41 -3.15 -16.91
CA LYS A 106 17.64 -2.77 -15.71
C LYS A 106 16.58 -3.79 -15.31
N THR A 107 16.21 -4.68 -16.22
CA THR A 107 15.25 -5.76 -15.95
C THR A 107 15.98 -7.10 -15.96
N VAL A 108 15.79 -7.89 -14.90
CA VAL A 108 16.35 -9.24 -14.77
C VAL A 108 15.19 -10.22 -14.64
N VAL A 109 15.20 -11.25 -15.48
CA VAL A 109 14.22 -12.34 -15.42
C VAL A 109 14.95 -13.64 -15.14
N ILE A 110 14.47 -14.40 -14.17
CA ILE A 110 14.99 -15.73 -13.87
C ILE A 110 13.86 -16.75 -14.06
N ASP A 111 13.97 -17.60 -15.07
CA ASP A 111 13.02 -18.70 -15.33
C ASP A 111 13.41 -19.97 -14.57
N GLU A 112 12.42 -20.82 -14.28
CA GLU A 112 12.55 -22.04 -13.48
C GLU A 112 13.17 -21.80 -12.09
N CYS A 113 12.78 -20.73 -11.41
CA CYS A 113 13.27 -20.35 -10.08
C CYS A 113 13.11 -21.44 -9.01
N SER A 114 12.16 -22.37 -9.20
CA SER A 114 11.98 -23.53 -8.31
C SER A 114 13.21 -24.43 -8.20
N MET A 115 14.13 -24.36 -9.17
CA MET A 115 15.38 -25.12 -9.17
C MET A 115 16.58 -24.35 -8.61
N LEU A 116 16.40 -23.11 -8.13
CA LEU A 116 17.49 -22.34 -7.52
C LEU A 116 17.66 -22.68 -6.05
N THR A 117 18.89 -22.97 -5.63
CA THR A 117 19.25 -23.06 -4.22
C THR A 117 19.32 -21.67 -3.58
N MET A 118 19.37 -21.62 -2.23
CA MET A 118 19.64 -20.38 -1.50
C MET A 118 20.95 -19.74 -1.95
N ASP A 119 21.99 -20.53 -2.16
CA ASP A 119 23.30 -20.03 -2.59
C ASP A 119 23.23 -19.40 -3.99
N ASP A 120 22.48 -20.02 -4.91
CA ASP A 120 22.32 -19.50 -6.27
C ASP A 120 21.58 -18.16 -6.26
N LEU A 121 20.42 -18.10 -5.59
CA LEU A 121 19.62 -16.87 -5.57
C LEU A 121 20.35 -15.75 -4.83
N ALA A 122 20.96 -16.04 -3.67
CA ALA A 122 21.70 -15.05 -2.90
C ALA A 122 22.91 -14.52 -3.68
N ALA A 123 23.64 -15.38 -4.38
CA ALA A 123 24.78 -14.96 -5.20
C ALA A 123 24.34 -14.10 -6.39
N VAL A 124 23.21 -14.42 -7.04
CA VAL A 124 22.64 -13.56 -8.10
C VAL A 124 22.27 -12.20 -7.53
N LEU A 125 21.52 -12.15 -6.42
CA LEU A 125 21.11 -10.90 -5.80
C LEU A 125 22.29 -10.03 -5.37
N ASP A 126 23.35 -10.63 -4.81
CA ASP A 126 24.56 -9.90 -4.44
C ASP A 126 25.37 -9.42 -5.65
N ALA A 127 25.35 -10.19 -6.74
CA ALA A 127 25.98 -9.82 -8.00
C ALA A 127 25.28 -8.66 -8.70
N LEU A 128 23.98 -8.45 -8.49
CA LEU A 128 23.22 -7.35 -9.07
C LEU A 128 23.44 -6.04 -8.29
N ASP A 129 23.59 -4.94 -9.02
CA ASP A 129 23.39 -3.63 -8.41
C ASP A 129 21.90 -3.32 -8.32
N LEU A 130 21.31 -3.53 -7.14
CA LEU A 130 19.90 -3.30 -6.95
C LEU A 130 19.51 -1.83 -7.12
N ALA A 131 20.41 -0.85 -6.95
CA ALA A 131 20.09 0.56 -7.23
C ALA A 131 19.92 0.83 -8.74
N HIS A 132 20.63 0.06 -9.58
CA HIS A 132 20.51 0.12 -11.05
C HIS A 132 19.37 -0.76 -11.58
N VAL A 133 19.23 -1.97 -11.02
CA VAL A 133 18.19 -2.93 -11.42
C VAL A 133 16.84 -2.45 -10.92
N GLN A 134 16.02 -1.99 -11.86
CA GLN A 134 14.69 -1.50 -11.59
C GLN A 134 13.67 -2.62 -11.45
N ARG A 135 13.98 -3.83 -11.95
CA ARG A 135 13.02 -4.93 -11.96
C ARG A 135 13.66 -6.31 -11.91
N LEU A 136 13.22 -7.13 -10.97
CA LEU A 136 13.55 -8.55 -10.85
C LEU A 136 12.27 -9.38 -10.94
N ILE A 137 12.21 -10.26 -11.94
CA ILE A 137 11.07 -11.12 -12.23
C ILE A 137 11.49 -12.57 -12.02
N LEU A 138 10.90 -13.21 -11.02
CA LEU A 138 11.14 -14.62 -10.69
C LEU A 138 10.00 -15.45 -11.27
N VAL A 139 10.30 -16.38 -12.16
CA VAL A 139 9.30 -17.20 -12.84
C VAL A 139 9.48 -18.66 -12.44
N GLY A 140 8.39 -19.32 -12.04
CA GLY A 140 8.47 -20.72 -11.61
C GLY A 140 7.16 -21.29 -11.10
N ASP A 141 7.27 -22.46 -10.48
CA ASP A 141 6.17 -23.15 -9.80
C ASP A 141 6.63 -23.59 -8.40
N PRO A 142 6.15 -22.97 -7.31
CA PRO A 142 6.62 -23.28 -5.96
C PRO A 142 6.27 -24.70 -5.51
N ASN A 143 5.38 -25.39 -6.25
CA ASN A 143 5.00 -26.78 -5.99
C ASN A 143 5.79 -27.80 -6.83
N GLN A 144 6.71 -27.35 -7.69
CA GLN A 144 7.64 -28.26 -8.37
C GLN A 144 8.69 -28.80 -7.41
N LEU A 145 9.46 -29.78 -7.89
CA LEU A 145 10.55 -30.38 -7.13
C LEU A 145 11.53 -29.29 -6.65
N PRO A 146 11.92 -29.31 -5.37
CA PRO A 146 12.88 -28.36 -4.82
C PRO A 146 14.26 -28.54 -5.46
N PRO A 147 15.15 -27.54 -5.34
CA PRO A 147 16.50 -27.65 -5.86
C PRO A 147 17.30 -28.74 -5.13
N ILE A 148 18.34 -29.26 -5.79
CA ILE A 148 19.32 -30.13 -5.15
C ILE A 148 20.37 -29.24 -4.47
N GLY A 149 20.14 -28.90 -3.20
CA GLY A 149 21.03 -28.05 -2.40
C GLY A 149 20.33 -27.44 -1.19
N VAL A 150 20.87 -26.34 -0.67
CA VAL A 150 20.35 -25.69 0.55
C VAL A 150 19.11 -24.86 0.23
N GLY A 151 18.02 -25.12 0.96
CA GLY A 151 16.80 -24.32 0.99
C GLY A 151 15.97 -24.36 -0.29
N ARG A 152 14.85 -23.62 -0.27
CA ARG A 152 13.86 -23.54 -1.37
C ARG A 152 13.38 -22.09 -1.57
N PRO A 153 14.31 -21.15 -1.84
CA PRO A 153 14.05 -19.71 -1.76
C PRO A 153 12.81 -19.25 -2.53
N PHE A 154 12.55 -19.81 -3.71
CA PHE A 154 11.40 -19.42 -4.51
C PHE A 154 10.06 -19.81 -3.85
N ALA A 155 9.98 -21.01 -3.27
CA ALA A 155 8.79 -21.45 -2.54
C ALA A 155 8.59 -20.63 -1.26
N ASP A 156 9.66 -20.38 -0.51
CA ASP A 156 9.59 -19.60 0.73
C ASP A 156 9.22 -18.13 0.45
N LEU A 157 9.80 -17.52 -0.59
CA LEU A 157 9.48 -16.16 -1.03
C LEU A 157 8.03 -16.04 -1.52
N THR A 158 7.57 -16.98 -2.34
CA THR A 158 6.17 -16.97 -2.83
C THR A 158 5.18 -17.15 -1.69
N SER A 159 5.48 -18.03 -0.72
CA SER A 159 4.68 -18.16 0.50
C SER A 159 4.66 -16.85 1.28
N TYR A 160 5.81 -16.21 1.49
CA TYR A 160 5.90 -14.92 2.18
C TYR A 160 5.08 -13.83 1.47
N LEU A 161 5.20 -13.73 0.15
CA LEU A 161 4.45 -12.77 -0.67
C LEU A 161 2.93 -13.03 -0.66
N GLN A 162 2.50 -14.28 -0.46
CA GLN A 162 1.08 -14.64 -0.33
C GLN A 162 0.51 -14.37 1.07
N THR A 163 1.33 -14.52 2.12
CA THR A 163 0.91 -14.27 3.51
C THR A 163 1.08 -12.82 3.95
N THR A 164 1.86 -12.04 3.20
CA THR A 164 1.84 -10.60 3.33
C THR A 164 0.46 -10.15 2.87
N GLU A 165 -0.35 -9.55 3.74
CA GLU A 165 -1.61 -8.91 3.33
C GLU A 165 -1.34 -8.14 2.04
N ALA A 166 -2.13 -8.38 1.01
CA ALA A 166 -1.95 -7.74 -0.29
C ALA A 166 -2.09 -6.23 -0.14
N LYS A 167 -0.99 -5.58 0.26
CA LYS A 167 -0.86 -4.15 0.37
C LYS A 167 -1.15 -3.60 -1.02
N SER A 168 -2.18 -2.78 -1.11
CA SER A 168 -2.64 -2.18 -2.36
C SER A 168 -1.47 -1.59 -3.16
N ASP A 169 -1.60 -1.48 -4.49
CA ASP A 169 -0.55 -0.90 -5.34
C ASP A 169 -0.19 0.56 -4.98
N THR A 170 -0.98 1.20 -4.10
CA THR A 170 -0.76 2.53 -3.50
C THR A 170 0.27 2.56 -2.36
N ASP A 171 0.73 1.41 -1.87
CA ASP A 171 1.53 1.30 -0.64
C ASP A 171 3.01 0.99 -0.96
N LEU A 172 3.60 1.78 -1.86
CA LEU A 172 5.00 1.62 -2.27
C LEU A 172 5.94 2.05 -1.13
N PRO A 173 6.95 1.23 -0.76
CA PRO A 173 7.90 1.62 0.25
C PRO A 173 8.74 2.81 -0.23
N LEU A 174 9.07 3.75 0.66
CA LEU A 174 9.96 4.87 0.39
C LEU A 174 11.36 4.58 0.97
N GLY A 175 12.39 4.99 0.24
CA GLY A 175 13.78 4.86 0.69
C GLY A 175 14.73 5.62 -0.23
N GLU A 176 15.87 6.04 0.32
CA GLU A 176 16.84 6.87 -0.40
C GLU A 176 17.35 6.17 -1.68
N GLY A 177 17.39 6.90 -2.79
CA GLY A 177 17.80 6.42 -4.10
C GLY A 177 16.73 5.60 -4.84
N LEU A 178 15.52 5.45 -4.29
CA LEU A 178 14.43 4.75 -4.97
C LEU A 178 13.85 5.59 -6.12
N GLY A 179 13.78 5.02 -7.32
CA GLY A 179 13.01 5.60 -8.43
C GLY A 179 11.53 5.18 -8.36
N LEU A 180 10.61 6.14 -8.51
CA LEU A 180 9.17 5.92 -8.57
C LEU A 180 8.57 6.55 -9.83
N SER A 181 7.44 5.99 -10.28
CA SER A 181 6.59 6.57 -11.33
C SER A 181 5.29 7.04 -10.68
N LEU A 182 5.04 8.35 -10.70
CA LEU A 182 3.80 8.94 -10.20
C LEU A 182 2.79 9.06 -11.35
N GLU A 183 1.61 8.50 -11.17
CA GLU A 183 0.55 8.43 -12.19
C GLU A 183 -0.79 8.96 -11.63
N GLY A 184 -1.82 9.03 -12.48
CA GLY A 184 -3.18 9.38 -12.06
C GLY A 184 -3.30 10.79 -11.48
N ASP A 185 -3.98 10.90 -10.34
CA ASP A 185 -4.32 12.18 -9.71
C ASP A 185 -3.07 12.95 -9.26
N VAL A 186 -2.04 12.25 -8.77
CA VAL A 186 -0.77 12.86 -8.36
C VAL A 186 -0.03 13.45 -9.57
N HIS A 187 -0.02 12.74 -10.70
CA HIS A 187 0.51 13.27 -11.96
C HIS A 187 -0.26 14.52 -12.41
N HIS A 188 -1.60 14.46 -12.40
CA HIS A 188 -2.45 15.59 -12.79
C HIS A 188 -2.18 16.81 -11.91
N TYR A 189 -2.14 16.62 -10.60
CA TYR A 189 -1.90 17.67 -9.62
C TYR A 189 -0.52 18.32 -9.83
N LEU A 190 0.56 17.53 -9.85
CA LEU A 190 1.91 18.07 -9.99
C LEU A 190 2.11 18.75 -11.36
N ARG A 191 1.61 18.17 -12.45
CA ARG A 191 1.84 18.70 -13.80
C ARG A 191 0.92 19.85 -14.17
N ASN A 192 -0.38 19.75 -13.89
CA ASN A 192 -1.38 20.70 -14.42
C ASN A 192 -1.73 21.78 -13.39
N VAL A 193 -1.83 21.40 -12.11
CA VAL A 193 -2.20 22.32 -11.03
C VAL A 193 -0.96 23.07 -10.55
N MET A 194 0.05 22.34 -10.05
CA MET A 194 1.29 22.92 -9.54
C MET A 194 2.25 23.37 -10.65
N ARG A 195 2.06 22.87 -11.88
CA ARG A 195 2.93 23.17 -13.03
C ARG A 195 4.41 22.90 -12.73
N ALA A 196 4.66 21.79 -12.05
CA ALA A 196 5.98 21.39 -11.65
C ALA A 196 6.90 21.19 -12.88
N ALA A 197 8.20 21.39 -12.68
CA ALA A 197 9.23 21.28 -13.69
C ALA A 197 10.27 20.20 -13.33
N PRO A 198 10.91 19.55 -14.32
CA PRO A 198 12.04 18.68 -14.07
C PRO A 198 13.12 19.37 -13.22
N GLY A 199 13.72 18.62 -12.30
CA GLY A 199 14.71 19.08 -11.32
C GLY A 199 14.12 19.69 -10.05
N GLN A 200 12.82 19.96 -9.98
CA GLN A 200 12.19 20.45 -8.75
C GLN A 200 12.10 19.34 -7.68
N ALA A 201 12.15 19.76 -6.42
CA ALA A 201 11.96 18.90 -5.26
C ALA A 201 10.51 18.94 -4.79
N VAL A 202 9.96 17.79 -4.40
CA VAL A 202 8.65 17.63 -3.76
C VAL A 202 8.80 16.82 -2.48
N ARG A 203 7.86 16.98 -1.54
CA ARG A 203 7.78 16.16 -0.33
C ARG A 203 6.88 14.96 -0.62
N ILE A 204 7.32 13.75 -0.29
CA ILE A 204 6.54 12.50 -0.47
C ILE A 204 6.55 11.74 0.85
N PHE A 205 5.38 11.23 1.26
CA PHE A 205 5.21 10.30 2.37
C PHE A 205 4.18 9.24 1.98
N ASN A 206 4.22 8.09 2.65
CA ASN A 206 3.30 6.96 2.42
C ASN A 206 2.59 6.49 3.70
N GLY A 207 2.68 7.27 4.77
CA GLY A 207 2.09 6.92 6.06
C GLY A 207 2.89 5.92 6.91
N LYS A 208 4.08 5.48 6.45
CA LYS A 208 4.81 4.35 7.07
C LYS A 208 6.31 4.56 7.17
N ASP A 209 6.95 5.01 6.10
CA ASP A 209 8.41 5.06 6.00
C ASP A 209 8.99 6.43 6.39
N GLY A 210 8.11 7.37 6.73
CA GLY A 210 8.43 8.76 6.98
C GLY A 210 8.25 9.62 5.72
N GLU A 211 8.78 10.83 5.82
CA GLU A 211 8.68 11.84 4.79
C GLU A 211 10.04 12.08 4.15
N TYR A 212 10.07 12.11 2.82
CA TYR A 212 11.27 12.24 2.03
C TYR A 212 11.16 13.44 1.09
N VAL A 213 12.31 14.00 0.76
CA VAL A 213 12.43 14.82 -0.44
C VAL A 213 12.55 13.89 -1.64
N ALA A 214 11.80 14.16 -2.70
CA ALA A 214 11.92 13.49 -3.99
C ALA A 214 12.19 14.51 -5.09
N ARG A 215 13.08 14.19 -6.02
CA ARG A 215 13.38 15.04 -7.18
C ARG A 215 12.59 14.56 -8.39
N LEU A 216 11.91 15.48 -9.07
CA LEU A 216 11.21 15.20 -10.31
C LEU A 216 12.24 15.07 -11.46
N GLU A 217 12.47 13.88 -11.97
CA GLU A 217 13.46 13.65 -13.03
C GLU A 217 12.90 13.99 -14.41
N LYS A 218 11.73 13.42 -14.73
CA LYS A 218 11.05 13.65 -16.01
C LYS A 218 9.55 13.74 -15.81
N ILE A 219 8.94 14.70 -16.48
CA ILE A 219 7.49 14.88 -16.49
C ILE A 219 6.98 14.50 -17.86
N GLU A 220 6.38 13.31 -17.95
CA GLU A 220 5.83 12.76 -19.18
C GLU A 220 4.32 13.03 -19.30
N LYS A 221 3.74 12.68 -20.45
CA LYS A 221 2.31 12.94 -20.70
C LYS A 221 1.39 12.21 -19.71
N ARG A 222 1.79 11.05 -19.19
CA ARG A 222 0.96 10.14 -18.36
C ARG A 222 1.56 9.79 -17.00
N HIS A 223 2.83 10.08 -16.77
CA HIS A 223 3.52 9.78 -15.52
C HIS A 223 4.62 10.79 -15.22
N ILE A 224 5.10 10.82 -13.99
CA ILE A 224 6.29 11.60 -13.57
C ILE A 224 7.31 10.62 -12.99
N GLU A 225 8.50 10.56 -13.57
CA GLU A 225 9.63 9.85 -12.98
C GLU A 225 10.18 10.69 -11.82
N VAL A 226 10.30 10.11 -10.63
CA VAL A 226 10.87 10.77 -9.46
C VAL A 226 11.92 9.90 -8.80
N THR A 227 12.96 10.52 -8.25
CA THR A 227 13.97 9.86 -7.42
C THR A 227 13.80 10.30 -5.97
N ILE A 228 13.61 9.36 -5.05
CA ILE A 228 13.62 9.63 -3.61
C ILE A 228 15.05 9.99 -3.18
N GLU A 229 15.23 11.15 -2.58
CA GLU A 229 16.49 11.62 -2.00
C GLU A 229 16.50 11.30 -0.49
N ASN A 230 16.77 12.28 0.37
CA ASN A 230 16.98 12.08 1.79
C ASN A 230 15.66 12.09 2.57
N ARG A 231 15.62 11.34 3.67
CA ARG A 231 14.51 11.41 4.64
C ARG A 231 14.58 12.71 5.45
N ILE A 232 13.50 13.48 5.46
CA ILE A 232 13.41 14.76 6.19
C ILE A 232 12.60 14.69 7.48
N ARG A 233 11.69 13.71 7.60
CA ARG A 233 10.92 13.47 8.83
C ARG A 233 10.78 11.97 9.06
N GLU A 234 11.04 11.51 10.27
CA GLU A 234 10.76 10.12 10.65
C GLU A 234 9.26 9.90 10.76
N GLN A 235 8.78 8.70 10.42
CA GLN A 235 7.38 8.34 10.62
C GLN A 235 6.99 8.55 12.08
N ARG A 236 5.97 9.37 12.32
CA ARG A 236 5.32 9.47 13.63
C ARG A 236 3.90 8.98 13.49
N ASN A 237 3.62 7.90 14.20
CA ASN A 237 2.26 7.44 14.38
C ASN A 237 1.66 8.19 15.59
N PRO A 238 0.35 8.42 15.60
CA PRO A 238 -0.36 8.89 16.78
C PRO A 238 -0.02 7.98 17.98
N PRO A 239 0.23 8.54 19.17
CA PRO A 239 0.60 7.75 20.34
C PRO A 239 -0.54 6.82 20.78
N HIS A 240 -1.79 7.20 20.48
CA HIS A 240 -3.00 6.46 20.79
C HIS A 240 -4.00 6.57 19.62
N ARG A 241 -4.90 5.59 19.50
CA ARG A 241 -5.98 5.65 18.52
C ARG A 241 -7.14 6.47 19.06
N LEU A 242 -7.66 7.36 18.21
CA LEU A 242 -8.81 8.20 18.50
C LEU A 242 -9.89 7.91 17.46
N HIS A 243 -10.89 7.14 17.88
CA HIS A 243 -11.99 6.72 17.04
C HIS A 243 -13.10 7.76 17.06
N LEU A 244 -13.55 8.21 15.88
CA LEU A 244 -14.76 9.02 15.73
C LEU A 244 -15.88 8.16 15.16
N LEU A 245 -16.92 7.91 15.96
CA LEU A 245 -18.20 7.38 15.49
C LEU A 245 -19.11 8.58 15.21
N PHE A 246 -19.55 8.71 13.96
CA PHE A 246 -20.38 9.83 13.54
C PHE A 246 -21.53 9.37 12.65
N ALA A 247 -22.70 9.97 12.84
CA ALA A 247 -23.81 9.76 11.93
C ALA A 247 -23.62 10.58 10.64
N PRO A 248 -23.75 9.99 9.44
CA PRO A 248 -23.67 10.77 8.21
C PRO A 248 -24.79 11.81 8.10
N ILE A 249 -24.38 13.07 8.00
CA ILE A 249 -25.26 14.24 7.85
C ILE A 249 -25.22 14.78 6.42
N LYS A 250 -26.01 15.83 6.13
CA LYS A 250 -26.02 16.49 4.81
C LYS A 250 -24.60 16.83 4.33
N LYS A 251 -24.37 16.59 3.03
CA LYS A 251 -23.06 16.60 2.35
C LYS A 251 -22.07 17.68 2.85
N GLU A 252 -22.43 18.96 2.75
CA GLU A 252 -21.52 20.07 3.11
C GLU A 252 -21.00 20.00 4.55
N ARG A 253 -21.84 19.51 5.48
CA ARG A 253 -21.47 19.40 6.89
C ARG A 253 -20.71 18.12 7.18
N MET A 254 -21.00 17.05 6.45
CA MET A 254 -20.23 15.82 6.53
C MET A 254 -18.80 16.07 6.06
N ASP A 255 -18.62 16.81 4.97
CA ASP A 255 -17.30 17.20 4.46
C ASP A 255 -16.49 17.94 5.56
N TRP A 256 -17.15 18.85 6.27
CA TRP A 256 -16.56 19.56 7.41
C TRP A 256 -16.22 18.65 8.60
N ILE A 257 -17.06 17.65 8.91
CA ILE A 257 -16.77 16.65 9.95
C ILE A 257 -15.50 15.88 9.61
N ILE A 258 -15.38 15.40 8.37
CA ILE A 258 -14.22 14.62 7.92
C ILE A 258 -12.96 15.48 8.02
N GLU A 259 -12.99 16.70 7.46
CA GLU A 259 -11.89 17.65 7.49
C GLU A 259 -11.42 17.91 8.93
N LYS A 260 -12.33 18.28 9.83
CA LYS A 260 -11.97 18.60 11.22
C LYS A 260 -11.61 17.37 12.05
N ALA A 261 -12.17 16.21 11.76
CA ALA A 261 -11.74 14.97 12.40
C ALA A 261 -10.28 14.65 12.08
N VAL A 262 -9.90 14.81 10.81
CA VAL A 262 -8.52 14.59 10.35
C VAL A 262 -7.57 15.62 10.97
N GLU A 263 -7.92 16.91 10.93
CA GLU A 263 -7.08 17.97 11.52
C GLU A 263 -6.90 17.81 13.05
N LEU A 264 -7.95 17.37 13.75
CA LEU A 264 -7.97 17.26 15.20
C LEU A 264 -7.51 15.89 15.73
N GLY A 265 -6.85 15.09 14.89
CA GLY A 265 -6.12 13.90 15.32
C GLY A 265 -6.93 12.62 15.41
N ALA A 266 -8.15 12.56 14.86
CA ALA A 266 -8.85 11.28 14.73
C ALA A 266 -8.02 10.32 13.86
N THR A 267 -7.88 9.07 14.31
CA THR A 267 -7.14 8.02 13.59
C THR A 267 -8.08 7.11 12.81
N ASP A 268 -9.34 7.06 13.23
CA ASP A 268 -10.33 6.12 12.73
C ASP A 268 -11.69 6.80 12.61
N LEU A 269 -12.29 6.74 11.43
CA LEU A 269 -13.60 7.32 11.14
C LEU A 269 -14.61 6.18 10.92
N HIS A 270 -15.61 6.10 11.77
CA HIS A 270 -16.65 5.08 11.79
C HIS A 270 -18.02 5.71 11.48
N PRO A 271 -18.48 5.67 10.22
CA PRO A 271 -19.82 6.11 9.88
C PRO A 271 -20.86 5.16 10.50
N VAL A 272 -21.78 5.67 11.31
CA VAL A 272 -22.82 4.86 11.96
C VAL A 272 -24.23 5.30 11.57
N LEU A 273 -25.09 4.34 11.23
CA LEU A 273 -26.49 4.58 10.94
C LEU A 273 -27.31 4.57 12.23
N THR A 274 -27.79 5.76 12.58
CA THR A 274 -28.81 6.01 13.61
C THR A 274 -30.20 6.15 12.97
N GLN A 275 -31.26 6.12 13.77
CA GLN A 275 -32.64 6.31 13.33
C GLN A 275 -32.83 7.64 12.60
N ASN A 276 -32.26 8.72 13.14
CA ASN A 276 -32.39 10.09 12.62
C ASN A 276 -31.25 10.48 11.66
N THR A 277 -30.57 9.51 11.03
CA THR A 277 -29.50 9.78 10.06
C THR A 277 -30.04 10.45 8.80
N ASP A 278 -29.47 11.61 8.43
CA ASP A 278 -29.88 12.35 7.23
C ASP A 278 -29.52 11.59 5.94
N MET A 279 -28.33 11.00 5.89
CA MET A 279 -27.78 10.33 4.71
C MET A 279 -27.45 8.86 4.99
N ARG A 280 -28.28 7.94 4.49
CA ARG A 280 -28.06 6.49 4.69
C ARG A 280 -27.05 5.85 3.75
N LYS A 281 -26.57 6.60 2.75
CA LYS A 281 -25.56 6.15 1.78
C LYS A 281 -24.43 7.17 1.76
N ILE A 282 -23.20 6.67 1.82
CA ILE A 282 -21.98 7.44 1.68
C ILE A 282 -21.23 7.03 0.41
N ASN A 283 -20.33 7.89 -0.04
CA ASN A 283 -19.42 7.59 -1.14
C ASN A 283 -18.01 7.50 -0.55
N ASP A 284 -17.54 6.28 -0.34
CA ASP A 284 -16.28 5.97 0.34
C ASP A 284 -15.08 6.56 -0.42
N GLU A 285 -15.07 6.47 -1.76
CA GLU A 285 -14.00 7.03 -2.60
C GLU A 285 -13.86 8.54 -2.40
N ARG A 286 -15.00 9.25 -2.33
CA ARG A 286 -15.02 10.69 -2.11
C ARG A 286 -14.56 11.07 -0.70
N ILE A 287 -15.00 10.33 0.32
CA ILE A 287 -14.58 10.58 1.71
C ILE A 287 -13.09 10.30 1.86
N LEU A 288 -12.59 9.22 1.24
CA LEU A 288 -11.16 8.91 1.24
C LEU A 288 -10.34 10.03 0.58
N ALA A 289 -10.81 10.58 -0.54
CA ALA A 289 -10.16 11.74 -1.17
C ALA A 289 -10.10 12.96 -0.23
N GLN A 290 -11.15 13.22 0.54
CA GLN A 290 -11.17 14.29 1.55
C GLN A 290 -10.25 14.03 2.72
N ILE A 291 -10.15 12.77 3.18
CA ILE A 291 -9.20 12.38 4.23
C ILE A 291 -7.77 12.61 3.76
N ILE A 292 -7.46 12.23 2.52
CA ILE A 292 -6.14 12.45 1.91
C ILE A 292 -5.84 13.95 1.81
N GLU A 293 -6.76 14.74 1.27
CA GLU A 293 -6.61 16.20 1.15
C GLU A 293 -6.38 16.86 2.52
N ALA A 294 -7.21 16.56 3.52
CA ALA A 294 -7.05 17.11 4.86
C ALA A 294 -5.73 16.64 5.52
N THR A 295 -5.32 15.40 5.27
CA THR A 295 -4.04 14.84 5.76
C THR A 295 -2.85 15.59 5.17
N GLU A 296 -2.87 15.87 3.86
CA GLU A 296 -1.85 16.67 3.17
C GLU A 296 -1.81 18.10 3.71
N GLN A 297 -2.97 18.75 3.90
CA GLN A 297 -3.05 20.14 4.35
C GLN A 297 -2.58 20.34 5.80
N CYS A 298 -2.90 19.41 6.70
CA CYS A 298 -2.48 19.49 8.11
C CYS A 298 -1.09 18.90 8.37
N GLU A 299 -0.41 18.40 7.33
CA GLU A 299 0.92 17.79 7.38
C GLU A 299 1.07 16.61 8.38
N ARG A 300 -0.04 15.95 8.76
CA ARG A 300 0.03 14.72 9.57
C ARG A 300 0.65 13.58 8.75
N MET A 301 1.34 12.67 9.43
CA MET A 301 2.10 11.57 8.78
C MET A 301 1.38 10.25 8.76
N ASP A 302 0.19 10.16 9.33
CA ASP A 302 -0.63 8.96 9.29
C ASP A 302 -1.92 9.29 8.55
N LEU A 303 -2.44 8.32 7.80
CA LEU A 303 -3.69 8.47 7.07
C LEU A 303 -4.82 7.85 7.92
N PRO A 304 -5.82 8.63 8.35
CA PRO A 304 -6.95 8.09 9.09
C PRO A 304 -7.69 7.00 8.34
N GLN A 305 -8.06 5.93 9.05
CA GLN A 305 -8.78 4.81 8.48
C GLN A 305 -10.27 5.10 8.40
N LEU A 306 -10.84 5.06 7.19
CA LEU A 306 -12.29 5.04 6.99
C LEU A 306 -12.80 3.60 7.13
N HIS A 307 -13.71 3.39 8.08
CA HIS A 307 -14.37 2.09 8.29
C HIS A 307 -15.68 2.01 7.48
N LYS A 308 -16.16 0.78 7.29
CA LYS A 308 -17.45 0.55 6.62
C LYS A 308 -18.59 1.13 7.45
N ILE A 309 -19.61 1.62 6.75
CA ILE A 309 -20.84 2.08 7.38
C ILE A 309 -21.62 0.91 7.98
N GLU A 310 -21.98 1.03 9.26
CA GLU A 310 -22.66 -0.01 10.05
C GLU A 310 -23.84 0.62 10.82
N SER A 311 -24.77 -0.18 11.34
CA SER A 311 -25.80 0.36 12.24
C SER A 311 -25.17 0.72 13.59
N LEU A 312 -25.73 1.72 14.29
CA LEU A 312 -25.23 2.09 15.63
C LEU A 312 -25.29 0.88 16.58
N HIS A 313 -26.39 0.14 16.56
CA HIS A 313 -26.59 -1.03 17.42
C HIS A 313 -25.52 -2.11 17.16
N ASP A 314 -25.33 -2.53 15.89
CA ASP A 314 -24.31 -3.52 15.54
C ASP A 314 -22.91 -3.03 15.92
N LYS A 315 -22.68 -1.71 15.82
CA LYS A 315 -21.40 -1.11 16.17
C LYS A 315 -21.12 -1.15 17.67
N LEU A 316 -22.14 -0.89 18.50
CA LEU A 316 -22.02 -0.95 19.95
C LEU A 316 -21.82 -2.41 20.42
N GLU A 317 -22.57 -3.36 19.85
CA GLU A 317 -22.45 -4.80 20.17
C GLU A 317 -21.07 -5.37 19.83
N SER A 318 -20.47 -4.90 18.73
CA SER A 318 -19.13 -5.35 18.29
C SER A 318 -17.99 -4.50 18.84
N TRP A 319 -18.27 -3.47 19.64
CA TRP A 319 -17.25 -2.56 20.14
C TRP A 319 -16.36 -3.24 21.20
N PRO A 320 -15.02 -3.05 21.17
CA PRO A 320 -14.15 -3.63 22.18
C PRO A 320 -14.43 -3.05 23.57
N GLU A 321 -14.74 -3.92 24.55
CA GLU A 321 -15.07 -3.50 25.92
C GLU A 321 -13.94 -2.71 26.62
N ASN A 322 -12.70 -2.93 26.20
CA ASN A 322 -11.52 -2.26 26.75
C ASN A 322 -11.23 -0.89 26.13
N VAL A 323 -12.01 -0.44 25.14
CA VAL A 323 -11.84 0.87 24.51
C VAL A 323 -12.98 1.80 24.95
N PRO A 324 -12.73 2.74 25.88
CA PRO A 324 -13.75 3.62 26.41
C PRO A 324 -14.34 4.54 25.32
N MET A 325 -15.65 4.70 25.34
CA MET A 325 -16.40 5.54 24.39
C MET A 325 -17.02 6.73 25.11
N LEU A 326 -16.54 7.93 24.77
CA LEU A 326 -17.10 9.21 25.18
C LEU A 326 -18.31 9.51 24.29
N ALA A 327 -19.51 9.39 24.82
CA ALA A 327 -20.74 9.58 24.05
C ALA A 327 -21.31 10.99 24.27
N ALA A 328 -21.26 11.84 23.24
CA ALA A 328 -21.82 13.20 23.28
C ALA A 328 -23.35 13.13 23.10
N VAL A 329 -24.03 12.61 24.13
CA VAL A 329 -25.47 12.40 24.13
C VAL A 329 -26.19 13.62 24.70
N GLU A 330 -27.01 14.27 23.86
CA GLU A 330 -27.77 15.45 24.27
C GLU A 330 -28.57 15.21 25.55
N ARG A 331 -28.35 16.08 26.54
CA ARG A 331 -29.02 16.15 27.86
C ARG A 331 -28.79 14.96 28.81
N MET A 332 -27.94 14.00 28.44
CA MET A 332 -27.57 12.86 29.30
C MET A 332 -26.15 12.98 29.87
N GLY A 333 -25.26 13.74 29.22
CA GLY A 333 -23.91 13.98 29.71
C GLY A 333 -23.90 14.91 30.93
N ILE A 334 -23.29 14.47 32.02
CA ILE A 334 -23.07 15.26 33.23
C ILE A 334 -21.60 15.70 33.31
N ASP A 335 -20.70 14.81 32.90
CA ASP A 335 -19.26 15.05 32.96
C ASP A 335 -18.76 15.83 31.75
N PRO A 336 -17.81 16.76 31.91
CA PRO A 336 -17.12 17.35 30.78
C PRO A 336 -16.29 16.30 30.04
N VAL A 337 -16.06 16.53 28.74
CA VAL A 337 -15.09 15.76 27.97
C VAL A 337 -13.70 15.87 28.64
N PRO A 338 -13.01 14.74 28.90
CA PRO A 338 -11.66 14.75 29.47
C PRO A 338 -10.68 15.47 28.54
N ARG A 339 -9.75 16.23 29.12
CA ARG A 339 -8.73 16.99 28.41
C ARG A 339 -7.45 16.17 28.27
N GLY A 340 -6.82 16.22 27.09
CA GLY A 340 -5.50 15.63 26.85
C GLY A 340 -5.45 14.15 27.15
N VAL A 341 -6.35 13.39 26.51
CA VAL A 341 -6.45 11.94 26.68
C VAL A 341 -5.23 11.26 26.07
N ASP A 342 -4.52 10.49 26.88
CA ASP A 342 -3.29 9.76 26.53
C ASP A 342 -3.51 8.24 26.47
N TYR A 343 -4.71 7.82 26.07
CA TYR A 343 -5.08 6.42 25.89
C TYR A 343 -6.01 6.27 24.69
N GLU A 344 -6.13 5.03 24.19
CA GLU A 344 -7.04 4.72 23.09
C GLU A 344 -8.50 4.92 23.52
N CYS A 345 -9.26 5.72 22.76
CA CYS A 345 -10.66 6.00 23.07
C CYS A 345 -11.50 6.27 21.83
N ALA A 346 -12.82 6.23 22.02
CA ALA A 346 -13.79 6.61 21.01
C ALA A 346 -14.59 7.84 21.41
N LEU A 347 -15.02 8.61 20.41
CA LEU A 347 -15.98 9.69 20.53
C LEU A 347 -17.20 9.32 19.68
N LEU A 348 -18.38 9.29 20.28
CA LEU A 348 -19.65 9.07 19.59
C LEU A 348 -20.44 10.38 19.50
N VAL A 349 -20.75 10.80 18.26
CA VAL A 349 -21.58 11.99 17.98
C VAL A 349 -22.75 11.61 17.07
N GLY A 350 -23.97 11.99 17.51
CA GLY A 350 -25.21 11.69 16.81
C GLY A 350 -25.50 12.58 15.60
N PRO A 351 -26.62 12.34 14.89
CA PRO A 351 -27.02 13.08 13.70
C PRO A 351 -27.55 14.48 14.05
N SER A 352 -27.88 15.27 13.02
CA SER A 352 -28.55 16.57 13.14
C SER A 352 -29.83 16.53 13.98
N GLY A 353 -30.58 15.42 13.93
CA GLY A 353 -31.82 15.22 14.68
C GLY A 353 -31.64 14.63 16.09
N GLY A 354 -30.39 14.39 16.52
CA GLY A 354 -30.07 13.72 17.79
C GLY A 354 -30.47 12.23 17.83
N PHE A 355 -30.09 11.57 18.91
CA PHE A 355 -30.47 10.19 19.20
C PHE A 355 -31.91 10.07 19.70
N THR A 356 -32.60 8.99 19.34
CA THR A 356 -33.91 8.65 19.94
C THR A 356 -33.75 8.24 21.40
N LEU A 357 -34.85 8.16 22.16
CA LEU A 357 -34.78 7.70 23.55
C LEU A 357 -34.21 6.27 23.64
N GLU A 358 -34.66 5.38 22.77
CA GLU A 358 -34.18 3.99 22.67
C GLU A 358 -32.69 3.93 22.37
N GLU A 359 -32.19 4.73 21.42
CA GLU A 359 -30.75 4.79 21.12
C GLU A 359 -29.94 5.34 22.31
N LYS A 360 -30.48 6.32 23.04
CA LYS A 360 -29.80 6.84 24.24
C LYS A 360 -29.70 5.77 25.32
N GLU A 361 -30.77 5.02 25.55
CA GLU A 361 -30.81 3.92 26.52
C GLU A 361 -29.85 2.79 26.11
N ASP A 362 -29.83 2.43 24.84
CA ASP A 362 -28.90 1.43 24.28
C ASP A 362 -27.44 1.86 24.49
N ILE A 363 -27.08 3.09 24.08
CA ILE A 363 -25.73 3.65 24.27
C ILE A 363 -25.29 3.54 25.72
N VAL A 364 -26.12 4.00 26.68
CA VAL A 364 -25.72 4.02 28.10
C VAL A 364 -25.79 2.67 28.80
N SER A 365 -26.37 1.65 28.15
CA SER A 365 -26.44 0.29 28.71
C SER A 365 -25.08 -0.44 28.69
N HIS A 366 -24.20 -0.04 27.78
CA HIS A 366 -22.87 -0.64 27.65
C HIS A 366 -21.86 -0.05 28.65
N ALA A 367 -21.14 -0.91 29.37
CA ALA A 367 -20.21 -0.49 30.43
C ALA A 367 -19.01 0.35 29.93
N PHE A 368 -18.65 0.24 28.65
CA PHE A 368 -17.57 1.02 28.04
C PHE A 368 -17.97 2.43 27.64
N THR A 369 -19.27 2.77 27.67
CA THR A 369 -19.75 4.10 27.28
C THR A 369 -19.80 5.04 28.48
N ARG A 370 -19.42 6.29 28.23
CA ARG A 370 -19.48 7.38 29.19
C ARG A 370 -20.17 8.58 28.54
N PRO A 371 -21.39 8.92 28.97
CA PRO A 371 -22.04 10.16 28.53
C PRO A 371 -21.23 11.39 28.93
N VAL A 372 -20.94 12.25 27.97
CA VAL A 372 -20.17 13.49 28.17
C VAL A 372 -20.93 14.73 27.68
N SER A 373 -20.64 15.85 28.31
CA SER A 373 -21.20 17.16 28.02
C SER A 373 -20.17 18.07 27.33
N LEU A 374 -20.63 18.79 26.31
CA LEU A 374 -19.88 19.83 25.60
C LEU A 374 -20.28 21.25 26.02
N GLY A 375 -20.96 21.37 27.16
CA GLY A 375 -21.39 22.63 27.75
C GLY A 375 -22.91 22.77 27.82
N LYS A 376 -23.37 24.00 28.09
CA LYS A 376 -24.79 24.29 28.36
C LYS A 376 -25.66 24.37 27.12
N ASN A 377 -25.05 24.62 25.95
CA ASN A 377 -25.75 24.79 24.70
C ASN A 377 -25.77 23.47 23.92
N ILE A 378 -26.85 23.22 23.19
CA ILE A 378 -26.93 22.12 22.24
C ILE A 378 -26.10 22.51 21.01
N LEU A 379 -25.02 21.76 20.77
CA LEU A 379 -24.18 21.94 19.59
C LEU A 379 -24.75 21.14 18.42
N ARG A 380 -24.55 21.65 17.20
CA ARG A 380 -24.81 20.87 15.99
C ARG A 380 -23.79 19.74 15.88
N SER A 381 -24.14 18.67 15.19
CA SER A 381 -23.30 17.46 15.05
C SER A 381 -21.88 17.80 14.62
N GLU A 382 -21.72 18.61 13.56
CA GLU A 382 -20.40 19.04 13.08
C GLU A 382 -19.60 19.79 14.16
N THR A 383 -20.24 20.75 14.83
CA THR A 383 -19.60 21.54 15.90
C THR A 383 -19.24 20.68 17.11
N ALA A 384 -20.07 19.71 17.46
CA ALA A 384 -19.84 18.79 18.56
C ALA A 384 -18.59 17.92 18.32
N VAL A 385 -18.42 17.41 17.08
CA VAL A 385 -17.21 16.68 16.69
C VAL A 385 -15.97 17.54 16.91
N ALA A 386 -15.91 18.73 16.32
CA ALA A 386 -14.72 19.58 16.42
C ALA A 386 -14.42 20.02 17.86
N ALA A 387 -15.45 20.38 18.63
CA ALA A 387 -15.28 20.78 20.02
C ALA A 387 -14.76 19.62 20.89
N ALA A 388 -15.36 18.42 20.74
CA ALA A 388 -14.95 17.26 21.52
C ALA A 388 -13.54 16.79 21.18
N LEU A 389 -13.23 16.63 19.89
CA LEU A 389 -11.90 16.20 19.45
C LEU A 389 -10.82 17.21 19.86
N SER A 390 -11.09 18.51 19.76
CA SER A 390 -10.15 19.52 20.25
C SER A 390 -9.89 19.37 21.74
N ILE A 391 -10.91 19.08 22.57
CA ILE A 391 -10.71 18.88 24.01
C ILE A 391 -9.93 17.60 24.31
N ILE A 392 -10.25 16.51 23.61
CA ILE A 392 -9.59 15.21 23.78
C ILE A 392 -8.11 15.32 23.44
N ASN A 393 -7.78 16.03 22.35
CA ASN A 393 -6.42 16.13 21.80
C ASN A 393 -5.61 17.33 22.33
N LEU A 394 -6.11 18.03 23.37
CA LEU A 394 -5.49 19.24 23.95
C LEU A 394 -4.22 18.99 24.75
#